data_AF-A0A226N753-F1
#
_entry.id   AF-A0A226N753-F1
#
_cell.length_a   1.000
_cell.length_b   1.000
_cell.length_c   1.000
_cell.angle_alpha   90.00
_cell.angle_beta   90.00
_cell.angle_gamma   90.00
#
_symmetry.space_group_name_H-M   'P 1'
#
loop_
_entity.id
_entity.type
_entity.pdbx_description
1 polymer ?
#
loop_
_entity_poly.entity_id
_entity_poly.type
_entity_poly.pdbx_seq_one_letter_code
_entity_poly.pdbx_strand_id
1 'polypeptide(L)'
;MAAPMELSCWGGDWGLPSLHPESLTVMAYAKFSGAPLTVNTINNSWSTPKADVPVLISEDVVISQPAKILNFLRKQRYNADYELSAKQGADTLAYIALLEEKLLPALVNTGHSPSGQDTADANLQKLTQLVNKESNLIEKMDDNLRKSPQHPPRKITTLKLAAGGEESGPMSRLSP
;
A
#
# COMPACT_ATOMS: atom_id res chain seq x y z
N MET A 1 -25.25 18.36 -20.28
CA MET A 1 -23.87 18.89 -20.20
C MET A 1 -23.39 18.57 -18.79
N ALA A 2 -22.28 17.85 -18.62
CA ALA A 2 -21.78 17.56 -17.27
C ALA A 2 -21.33 18.86 -16.59
N ALA A 3 -21.53 18.96 -15.28
CA ALA A 3 -21.11 20.13 -14.52
C ALA A 3 -19.58 20.32 -14.64
N PRO A 4 -19.10 21.57 -14.76
CA PRO A 4 -17.67 21.82 -14.75
C PRO A 4 -17.07 21.37 -13.41
N MET A 5 -15.96 20.65 -13.48
CA MET A 5 -15.19 20.20 -12.32
C MET A 5 -13.80 20.83 -12.38
N GLU A 6 -13.50 21.67 -11.40
CA GLU A 6 -12.23 22.39 -11.32
C GLU A 6 -11.42 21.93 -10.11
N LEU A 7 -10.17 21.57 -10.33
CA LEU A 7 -9.24 21.14 -9.31
C LEU A 7 -8.17 22.20 -9.09
N SER A 8 -8.14 22.79 -7.90
CA SER A 8 -7.05 23.67 -7.48
C SER A 8 -5.91 22.85 -6.87
N CYS A 9 -4.73 22.93 -7.47
CA CYS A 9 -3.54 22.17 -7.09
C CYS A 9 -2.28 23.03 -7.16
N TRP A 10 -1.23 22.60 -6.45
CA TRP A 10 0.09 23.20 -6.62
C TRP A 10 0.67 22.91 -8.00
N GLY A 11 1.55 23.83 -8.43
CA GLY A 11 2.30 23.67 -9.66
C GLY A 11 3.16 22.42 -9.68
N GLY A 12 3.38 21.92 -10.90
CA GLY A 12 4.30 20.85 -11.19
C GLY A 12 5.72 21.34 -11.46
N ASP A 13 6.68 20.43 -11.32
CA ASP A 13 8.08 20.60 -11.72
C ASP A 13 8.65 19.21 -12.07
N TRP A 14 9.83 19.13 -12.69
CA TRP A 14 10.51 17.88 -13.07
C TRP A 14 9.69 16.97 -14.01
N GLY A 15 8.80 17.57 -14.83
CA GLY A 15 7.91 16.83 -15.73
C GLY A 15 6.67 16.23 -15.05
N LEU A 16 6.47 16.47 -13.75
CA LEU A 16 5.23 16.12 -13.04
C LEU A 16 4.19 17.25 -13.15
N PRO A 17 2.89 16.94 -13.19
CA PRO A 17 1.83 17.96 -13.23
C PRO A 17 1.60 18.66 -11.89
N SER A 18 2.11 18.14 -10.77
CA SER A 18 2.06 18.74 -9.43
C SER A 18 3.19 18.16 -8.57
N LEU A 19 3.81 18.99 -7.71
CA LEU A 19 4.77 18.51 -6.70
C LEU A 19 4.08 17.97 -5.42
N HIS A 20 2.77 18.21 -5.27
CA HIS A 20 1.99 17.72 -4.14
C HIS A 20 1.46 16.30 -4.39
N PRO A 21 1.77 15.29 -3.54
CA PRO A 21 1.37 13.90 -3.75
C PRO A 21 -0.14 13.70 -3.84
N GLU A 22 -0.89 14.33 -2.95
CA GLU A 22 -2.35 14.19 -2.91
C GLU A 22 -3.01 14.77 -4.16
N SER A 23 -2.46 15.87 -4.69
CA SER A 23 -2.90 16.46 -5.95
C SER A 23 -2.61 15.53 -7.12
N LEU A 24 -1.44 14.87 -7.13
CA LEU A 24 -1.11 13.84 -8.12
C LEU A 24 -2.07 12.67 -8.06
N THR A 25 -2.44 12.20 -6.86
CA THR A 25 -3.42 11.12 -6.69
C THR A 25 -4.75 11.48 -7.34
N VAL A 26 -5.28 12.68 -7.09
CA VAL A 26 -6.56 13.12 -7.68
C VAL A 26 -6.45 13.28 -9.20
N MET A 27 -5.38 13.90 -9.71
CA MET A 27 -5.18 14.08 -11.15
C MET A 27 -5.05 12.74 -11.88
N ALA A 28 -4.28 11.81 -11.33
CA ALA A 28 -4.11 10.47 -11.89
C ALA A 28 -5.45 9.72 -11.91
N TYR A 29 -6.19 9.76 -10.80
CA TYR A 29 -7.50 9.13 -10.71
C TYR A 29 -8.48 9.69 -11.76
N ALA A 30 -8.56 11.02 -11.87
CA ALA A 30 -9.41 11.68 -12.85
C ALA A 30 -9.03 11.30 -14.29
N LYS A 31 -7.73 11.25 -14.59
CA LYS A 31 -7.22 10.85 -15.91
C LYS A 31 -7.58 9.41 -16.26
N PHE A 32 -7.39 8.46 -15.34
CA PHE A 32 -7.68 7.05 -15.58
C PHE A 32 -9.17 6.73 -15.61
N SER A 33 -9.99 7.48 -14.87
CA SER A 33 -11.46 7.34 -14.89
C SER A 33 -12.14 8.10 -16.03
N GLY A 34 -11.40 8.89 -16.81
CA GLY A 34 -11.96 9.72 -17.88
C GLY A 34 -12.78 10.90 -17.39
N ALA A 35 -12.58 11.35 -16.14
CA ALA A 35 -13.28 12.49 -15.59
C ALA A 35 -12.85 13.80 -16.26
N PRO A 36 -13.77 14.64 -16.75
CA PRO A 36 -13.46 15.93 -17.33
C PRO A 36 -13.07 16.92 -16.22
N LEU A 37 -11.77 17.06 -15.98
CA LEU A 37 -11.23 17.85 -14.89
C LEU A 37 -10.38 19.00 -15.42
N THR A 38 -10.75 20.23 -15.08
CA THR A 38 -9.93 21.43 -15.35
C THR A 38 -9.00 21.66 -14.18
N VAL A 39 -7.69 21.76 -14.42
CA VAL A 39 -6.70 21.96 -13.35
C VAL A 39 -6.33 23.43 -13.27
N ASN A 40 -6.57 24.03 -12.11
CA ASN A 40 -6.16 25.39 -11.79
C ASN A 40 -4.92 25.33 -10.90
N THR A 41 -3.79 25.76 -11.45
CA THR A 41 -2.54 25.83 -10.70
C THR A 41 -2.55 27.05 -9.80
N ILE A 42 -2.40 26.84 -8.49
CA ILE A 42 -2.21 27.92 -7.52
C ILE A 42 -0.72 28.08 -7.20
N ASN A 43 -0.29 29.32 -6.95
CA ASN A 43 1.10 29.64 -6.68
C ASN A 43 1.58 28.96 -5.38
N ASN A 44 2.75 28.34 -5.44
CA ASN A 44 3.36 27.62 -4.31
C ASN A 44 4.05 28.61 -3.36
N SER A 45 3.29 29.43 -2.64
CA SER A 45 3.88 30.11 -1.48
C SER A 45 4.16 29.06 -0.41
N TRP A 46 5.37 28.50 -0.45
CA TRP A 46 5.94 27.61 0.56
C TRP A 46 5.81 28.17 2.00
N SER A 47 5.67 29.49 2.13
CA SER A 47 5.43 30.20 3.39
C SER A 47 3.96 30.41 3.77
N THR A 48 2.98 30.05 2.93
CA THR A 48 1.56 30.08 3.34
C THR A 48 1.25 28.82 4.13
N PRO A 49 0.84 28.93 5.40
CA PRO A 49 0.45 27.77 6.17
C PRO A 49 -0.81 27.17 5.54
N LYS A 50 -0.70 25.94 5.04
CA LYS A 50 -1.85 25.04 4.90
C LYS A 50 -2.92 25.51 3.92
N ALA A 51 -2.55 25.78 2.66
CA ALA A 51 -3.55 25.66 1.60
C ALA A 51 -3.99 24.19 1.55
N ASP A 52 -5.25 23.91 1.86
CA ASP A 52 -5.85 22.56 1.96
C ASP A 52 -6.04 21.95 0.56
N VAL A 53 -4.99 21.95 -0.26
CA VAL A 53 -4.99 21.39 -1.61
C VAL A 53 -4.69 19.89 -1.58
N PRO A 54 -5.24 19.09 -2.50
CA PRO A 54 -6.13 19.48 -3.61
C PRO A 54 -7.54 19.88 -3.16
N VAL A 55 -8.10 20.93 -3.79
CA VAL A 55 -9.50 21.33 -3.62
C VAL A 55 -10.26 21.12 -4.92
N LEU A 56 -11.32 20.33 -4.89
CA LEU A 56 -12.26 20.21 -6.00
C LEU A 56 -13.41 21.19 -5.79
N ILE A 57 -13.73 21.95 -6.83
CA ILE A 57 -14.92 22.79 -6.93
C ILE A 57 -15.77 22.24 -8.07
N SER A 58 -17.02 21.92 -7.77
CA SER A 58 -18.00 21.51 -8.78
C SER A 58 -19.37 22.04 -8.39
N GLU A 59 -19.95 22.84 -9.29
CA GLU A 59 -21.16 23.61 -8.98
C GLU A 59 -20.96 24.40 -7.67
N ASP A 60 -21.79 24.16 -6.65
CA ASP A 60 -21.71 24.80 -5.32
C ASP A 60 -21.00 23.93 -4.26
N VAL A 61 -20.33 22.86 -4.69
CA VAL A 61 -19.66 21.90 -3.79
C VAL A 61 -18.15 22.15 -3.79
N VAL A 62 -17.60 22.41 -2.60
CA VAL A 62 -16.17 22.54 -2.36
C VAL A 62 -15.69 21.36 -1.50
N ILE A 63 -14.69 20.61 -1.98
CA ILE A 63 -14.19 19.40 -1.34
C ILE A 63 -12.67 19.45 -1.24
N SER A 64 -12.12 19.46 -0.02
CA SER A 64 -10.68 19.65 0.25
C SER A 64 -9.95 18.40 0.77
N GLN A 65 -10.40 17.19 0.44
CA GLN A 65 -9.69 15.95 0.85
C GLN A 65 -9.66 14.93 -0.29
N PRO A 66 -8.51 14.32 -0.61
CA PRO A 66 -8.39 13.39 -1.73
C PRO A 66 -9.39 12.25 -1.67
N ALA A 67 -9.53 11.60 -0.52
CA ALA A 67 -10.47 10.50 -0.34
C ALA A 67 -11.93 10.92 -0.59
N LYS A 68 -12.31 12.14 -0.17
CA LYS A 68 -13.65 12.70 -0.41
C LYS A 68 -13.84 13.08 -1.88
N ILE A 69 -12.82 13.65 -2.51
CA ILE A 69 -12.82 13.99 -3.95
C ILE A 69 -12.97 12.71 -4.79
N LEU A 70 -12.18 11.67 -4.53
CA LEU A 70 -12.30 10.38 -5.21
C LEU A 70 -13.69 9.76 -5.02
N ASN A 71 -14.26 9.86 -3.81
CA ASN A 71 -15.62 9.40 -3.57
C ASN A 71 -16.68 10.21 -4.33
N PHE A 72 -16.49 11.52 -4.47
CA PHE A 72 -17.34 12.37 -5.29
C PHE A 72 -17.28 11.95 -6.76
N LEU A 73 -16.09 11.77 -7.33
CA LEU A 73 -15.91 11.31 -8.72
C LEU A 73 -16.59 9.96 -8.97
N ARG A 74 -16.45 9.01 -8.04
CA ARG A 74 -17.13 7.70 -8.12
C ARG A 74 -18.65 7.85 -8.15
N LYS A 75 -19.23 8.75 -7.35
CA LYS A 75 -20.68 9.04 -7.37
C LYS A 75 -21.12 9.66 -8.70
N GLN A 76 -20.25 10.43 -9.34
CA GLN A 76 -20.45 10.99 -10.69
C GLN A 76 -20.17 9.99 -11.82
N ARG A 77 -20.11 8.68 -11.53
CA ARG A 77 -19.82 7.58 -12.48
C ARG A 77 -18.39 7.55 -13.03
N TYR A 78 -17.49 8.38 -12.50
CA TYR A 78 -16.06 8.30 -12.81
C TYR A 78 -15.37 7.40 -11.80
N ASN A 79 -15.43 6.09 -12.05
CA ASN A 79 -14.82 5.09 -11.20
C ASN A 79 -13.73 4.34 -11.98
N ALA A 80 -12.47 4.51 -11.55
CA ALA A 80 -11.32 3.84 -12.15
C ALA A 80 -11.26 2.33 -11.79
N ASP A 81 -12.02 1.92 -10.78
CA ASP A 81 -11.90 0.61 -10.11
C ASP A 81 -12.98 -0.40 -10.57
N TYR A 82 -13.70 -0.14 -11.67
CA TYR A 82 -14.92 -0.90 -12.06
C TYR A 82 -14.68 -2.40 -12.29
N GLU A 83 -13.44 -2.82 -12.56
CA GLU A 83 -13.09 -4.19 -12.94
C GLU A 83 -12.02 -4.84 -12.03
N LEU A 84 -11.81 -4.32 -10.83
CA LEU A 84 -10.85 -4.92 -9.90
C LEU A 84 -11.43 -6.17 -9.23
N SER A 85 -10.76 -7.31 -9.41
CA SER A 85 -11.00 -8.49 -8.59
C SER A 85 -10.58 -8.24 -7.13
N ALA A 86 -11.12 -9.02 -6.19
CA ALA A 86 -10.77 -8.92 -4.77
C ALA A 86 -9.25 -9.07 -4.53
N LYS A 87 -8.58 -9.93 -5.30
CA LYS A 87 -7.12 -10.12 -5.22
C LYS A 87 -6.39 -8.84 -5.65
N GLN A 88 -6.75 -8.26 -6.79
CA GLN A 88 -6.11 -7.04 -7.29
C GLN A 88 -6.37 -5.84 -6.36
N GLY A 89 -7.55 -5.77 -5.76
CA GLY A 89 -7.85 -4.77 -4.72
C GLY A 89 -6.92 -4.91 -3.50
N ALA A 90 -6.70 -6.14 -3.01
CA ALA A 90 -5.76 -6.40 -1.92
C ALA A 90 -4.31 -6.06 -2.31
N ASP A 91 -3.87 -6.46 -3.50
CA ASP A 91 -2.53 -6.13 -4.02
C ASP A 91 -2.36 -4.60 -4.10
N THR A 92 -3.37 -3.87 -4.56
CA THR A 92 -3.36 -2.39 -4.64
C THR A 92 -3.20 -1.76 -3.26
N LEU A 93 -3.95 -2.23 -2.25
CA LEU A 93 -3.81 -1.73 -0.88
C LEU A 93 -2.42 -2.02 -0.30
N ALA A 94 -1.85 -3.19 -0.59
CA ALA A 94 -0.49 -3.53 -0.17
C ALA A 94 0.55 -2.60 -0.81
N TYR A 95 0.41 -2.27 -2.10
CA TYR A 95 1.29 -1.31 -2.76
C TYR A 95 1.14 0.11 -2.23
N ILE A 96 -0.08 0.57 -1.96
CA ILE A 96 -0.32 1.87 -1.32
C ILE A 96 0.39 1.92 0.04
N ALA A 97 0.17 0.90 0.89
CA ALA A 97 0.81 0.84 2.21
C ALA A 97 2.34 0.81 2.12
N LEU A 98 2.91 0.08 1.15
CA LEU A 98 4.35 0.05 0.91
C LEU A 98 4.90 1.43 0.50
N LEU A 99 4.21 2.13 -0.39
CA LEU A 99 4.59 3.48 -0.82
C LEU A 99 4.48 4.47 0.34
N GLU A 100 3.44 4.37 1.15
CA GLU A 100 3.26 5.22 2.33
C GLU A 100 4.33 4.94 3.40
N GLU A 101 4.70 3.68 3.64
CA GLU A 101 5.68 3.32 4.68
C GLU A 101 7.13 3.59 4.25
N LYS A 102 7.46 3.40 2.97
CA LYS A 102 8.84 3.53 2.47
C LYS A 102 9.13 4.88 1.83
N LEU A 103 8.15 5.51 1.17
CA LEU A 103 8.39 6.68 0.31
C LEU A 103 7.96 8.00 0.98
N LEU A 104 6.84 8.02 1.71
CA LEU A 104 6.41 9.25 2.40
C LEU A 104 7.43 9.77 3.43
N PRO A 105 8.11 8.93 4.23
CA PRO A 105 9.14 9.42 5.15
C PRO A 105 10.29 10.13 4.42
N ALA A 106 10.66 9.66 3.22
CA ALA A 106 11.68 10.30 2.40
C ALA A 106 11.21 11.66 1.84
N LEU A 107 9.93 11.78 1.48
CA LEU A 107 9.34 13.00 0.94
C LEU A 107 9.09 14.09 2.00
N VAL A 108 8.70 13.69 3.22
CA VAL A 108 8.54 14.63 4.34
C VAL A 108 9.91 15.11 4.82
N ASN A 109 10.93 14.25 4.80
CA ASN A 109 12.29 14.60 5.22
C ASN A 109 13.00 15.54 4.24
N THR A 110 12.63 15.58 2.96
CA THR A 110 13.15 16.57 1.99
C THR A 110 12.42 17.91 2.09
N GLY A 111 11.19 17.93 2.60
CA GLY A 111 10.39 19.15 2.77
C GLY A 111 10.47 19.82 4.15
N HIS A 112 11.13 19.19 5.13
CA HIS A 112 11.32 19.76 6.46
C HIS A 112 12.79 19.71 6.85
N SER A 113 13.55 20.73 6.45
CA SER A 113 14.83 21.04 7.10
C SER A 113 15.21 22.51 6.90
N PRO A 114 15.14 23.33 7.97
CA PRO A 114 15.99 24.52 8.09
C PRO A 114 17.44 24.16 8.52
N SER A 115 17.84 22.88 8.51
CA SER A 115 19.17 22.41 8.95
C SER A 115 19.55 21.08 8.28
N GLY A 116 19.92 21.13 6.99
CA GLY A 116 19.89 19.98 6.08
C GLY A 116 21.20 19.22 5.82
N GLN A 117 22.13 19.09 6.77
CA GLN A 117 23.34 18.26 6.56
C GLN A 117 23.49 17.14 7.59
N ASP A 118 23.52 17.42 8.89
CA ASP A 118 23.86 16.40 9.90
C ASP A 118 22.81 15.28 10.09
N THR A 119 21.54 15.54 9.78
CA THR A 119 20.45 14.56 9.99
C THR A 119 20.33 13.55 8.84
N ALA A 120 20.67 13.96 7.62
CA ALA A 120 20.69 13.07 6.45
C ALA A 120 21.80 12.02 6.59
N ASP A 121 22.99 12.42 7.05
CA ASP A 121 24.09 11.53 7.37
C ASP A 121 23.76 10.55 8.50
N ALA A 122 23.08 11.02 9.56
CA ALA A 122 22.64 10.15 10.66
C ALA A 122 21.62 9.09 10.20
N ASN A 123 20.70 9.45 9.31
CA ASN A 123 19.70 8.53 8.77
C ASN A 123 20.34 7.55 7.77
N LEU A 124 21.27 8.00 6.93
CA LEU A 124 22.02 7.14 6.03
C LEU A 124 22.83 6.11 6.83
N GLN A 125 23.49 6.53 7.92
CA GLN A 125 24.20 5.61 8.82
C GLN A 125 23.26 4.57 9.46
N LYS A 126 22.06 4.98 9.89
CA LYS A 126 21.06 4.05 10.43
C LYS A 126 20.59 3.04 9.38
N LEU A 127 20.36 3.48 8.14
CA LEU A 127 19.99 2.58 7.05
C LEU A 127 21.13 1.60 6.73
N THR A 128 22.37 2.08 6.66
CA THR A 128 23.55 1.21 6.48
C THR A 128 23.69 0.20 7.62
N GLN A 129 23.46 0.59 8.87
CA GLN A 129 23.47 -0.34 10.01
C GLN A 129 22.37 -1.40 9.90
N LEU A 130 21.16 -1.02 9.49
CA LEU A 130 20.05 -1.95 9.33
C LEU A 130 20.37 -2.99 8.26
N VAL A 131 20.85 -2.55 7.09
CA VAL A 131 21.22 -3.43 5.98
C VAL A 131 22.32 -4.41 6.42
N ASN A 132 23.38 -3.93 7.07
CA ASN A 132 24.46 -4.79 7.55
C ASN A 132 23.99 -5.80 8.61
N LYS A 133 23.05 -5.42 9.48
CA LYS A 133 22.48 -6.30 10.50
C LYS A 133 21.66 -7.42 9.88
N GLU A 134 20.81 -7.10 8.90
CA GLU A 134 20.02 -8.09 8.16
C GLU A 134 20.91 -9.06 7.37
N SER A 135 21.95 -8.56 6.70
CA SER A 135 22.92 -9.43 6.00
C SER A 135 23.61 -10.42 6.95
N ASN A 136 23.98 -9.99 8.15
CA ASN A 136 24.61 -10.87 9.14
C ASN A 136 23.65 -11.95 9.68
N LEU A 137 22.36 -11.62 9.82
CA LEU A 137 21.33 -12.57 10.24
C LEU A 137 21.07 -13.62 9.16
N ILE A 138 21.01 -13.23 7.90
CA ILE A 138 20.84 -14.14 6.76
C ILE A 138 22.02 -15.11 6.68
N GLU A 139 23.26 -14.60 6.80
CA GLU A 139 24.47 -15.44 6.80
C GLU A 139 24.45 -16.45 7.96
N LYS A 140 24.04 -16.03 9.16
CA LYS A 140 23.88 -16.93 10.31
C LYS A 140 22.78 -17.96 10.13
N MET A 141 21.68 -17.62 9.47
CA MET A 141 20.60 -18.57 9.19
C MET A 141 21.06 -19.63 8.18
N ASP A 142 21.80 -19.24 7.14
CA ASP A 142 22.39 -20.17 6.17
C ASP A 142 23.39 -21.13 6.83
N ASP A 143 24.29 -20.60 7.66
CA ASP A 143 25.28 -21.40 8.40
C ASP A 143 24.61 -22.42 9.34
N ASN A 144 23.52 -22.03 10.01
CA ASN A 144 22.74 -22.93 10.86
C ASN A 144 22.01 -24.00 10.06
N LEU A 145 21.44 -23.65 8.91
CA LEU A 145 20.79 -24.60 7.99
C LEU A 145 21.80 -25.61 7.45
N ARG A 146 23.02 -25.15 7.12
CA ARG A 146 24.10 -26.00 6.57
C ARG A 146 24.71 -26.94 7.62
N LYS A 147 24.70 -26.55 8.90
CA LYS A 147 25.16 -27.37 10.04
C LYS A 147 24.06 -28.24 10.64
N SER A 148 22.80 -28.06 10.24
CA SER A 148 21.68 -28.85 10.74
C SER A 148 21.76 -30.29 10.23
N PRO A 149 21.67 -31.32 11.09
CA PRO A 149 21.76 -32.71 10.67
C PRO A 149 20.61 -33.04 9.71
N GLN A 150 20.94 -33.45 8.49
CA GLN A 150 19.93 -33.90 7.53
C GLN A 150 19.29 -35.21 8.01
N HIS A 151 18.00 -35.17 8.33
CA HIS A 151 17.25 -36.39 8.61
C HIS A 151 16.81 -37.06 7.29
N PRO A 152 16.91 -38.40 7.18
CA PRO A 152 16.45 -39.11 6.00
C PRO A 152 14.94 -38.92 5.81
N PRO A 153 14.44 -38.90 4.56
CA PRO A 153 13.04 -38.62 4.28
C PRO A 153 12.13 -39.68 4.93
N ARG A 154 11.20 -39.22 5.78
CA ARG A 154 10.18 -40.07 6.41
C ARG A 154 9.20 -40.56 5.35
N LYS A 155 9.08 -41.87 5.20
CA LYS A 155 8.05 -42.50 4.35
C LYS A 155 6.66 -42.20 4.93
N ILE A 156 5.79 -41.58 4.14
CA ILE A 156 4.41 -41.23 4.52
C ILE A 156 3.56 -42.50 4.43
N THR A 157 3.02 -42.97 5.54
CA THR A 157 2.03 -44.06 5.56
C THR A 157 0.63 -43.45 5.42
N THR A 158 -0.03 -43.71 4.28
CA THR A 158 -1.43 -43.36 4.03
C THR A 158 -2.35 -44.06 5.02
N LEU A 159 -3.02 -43.30 5.90
CA LEU A 159 -4.12 -43.79 6.73
C LEU A 159 -5.42 -43.76 5.91
N LYS A 160 -6.00 -44.94 5.70
CA LYS A 160 -7.25 -45.15 4.98
C LYS A 160 -8.42 -44.91 5.94
N LEU A 161 -9.27 -43.95 5.63
CA LEU A 161 -10.50 -43.65 6.37
C LEU A 161 -11.60 -44.61 5.89
N ALA A 162 -12.19 -45.40 6.80
CA ALA A 162 -13.38 -46.20 6.51
C ALA A 162 -14.44 -45.97 7.60
N ALA A 163 -15.66 -45.71 7.13
CA ALA A 163 -16.84 -45.37 7.90
C ALA A 163 -17.57 -46.62 8.41
N GLY A 164 -18.25 -46.45 9.56
CA GLY A 164 -19.56 -47.02 9.89
C GLY A 164 -19.69 -48.54 10.05
N GLY A 165 -20.19 -48.96 11.21
CA GLY A 165 -20.71 -50.32 11.38
C GLY A 165 -20.79 -50.73 12.85
N GLU A 166 -22.01 -50.72 13.36
CA GLU A 166 -22.45 -51.20 14.68
C GLU A 166 -22.03 -52.65 14.94
N GLU A 167 -21.70 -53.02 16.19
CA GLU A 167 -22.26 -54.24 16.77
C GLU A 167 -22.11 -54.33 18.30
N SER A 168 -23.19 -54.81 18.91
CA SER A 168 -23.36 -55.19 20.31
C SER A 168 -22.65 -56.52 20.61
N GLY A 169 -22.29 -56.79 21.89
CA GLY A 169 -21.69 -58.07 22.33
C GLY A 169 -22.65 -59.29 22.24
N PRO A 170 -22.31 -60.52 22.74
CA PRO A 170 -21.53 -60.77 23.96
C PRO A 170 -20.62 -62.05 24.03
N MET A 171 -19.99 -62.20 25.21
CA MET A 171 -19.38 -63.36 25.91
C MET A 171 -19.47 -64.80 25.37
N SER A 172 -18.38 -65.54 25.65
CA SER A 172 -18.26 -66.95 26.13
C SER A 172 -17.65 -67.98 25.17
N ARG A 173 -16.44 -68.50 25.47
CA ARG A 173 -16.20 -69.84 26.07
C ARG A 173 -14.71 -70.23 26.03
N LEU A 174 -14.14 -70.44 27.22
CA LEU A 174 -13.02 -71.35 27.46
C LEU A 174 -13.55 -72.80 27.37
N SER A 175 -12.74 -73.69 26.81
CA SER A 175 -12.94 -75.14 26.76
C SER A 175 -12.06 -75.83 27.82
N PRO A 176 -12.18 -77.16 27.92
CA PRO A 176 -12.79 -77.94 29.00
C PRO A 176 -12.03 -77.91 30.34
#